data_AF-A0A6I7MTI0-F1
#
_entry.id   AF-A0A6I7MTI0-F1
#
_cell.length_a   1.000
_cell.length_b   1.000
_cell.length_c   1.000
_cell.angle_alpha   90.00
_cell.angle_beta   90.00
_cell.angle_gamma   90.00
#
_symmetry.space_group_name_H-M   'P 1'
#
loop_
_entity.id
_entity.type
_entity.pdbx_description
1 polymer ?
#
loop_
_entity_poly.entity_id
_entity_poly.type
_entity_poly.pdbx_seq_one_letter_code
_entity_poly.pdbx_strand_id
1 'polypeptide(L)'
;MENHNYKSNLELVLKNLEKQHQELIYGIINLGLAGEFHEIDEAFEVGDTFEFSVEMFENSNDINVNLLFELLEKNIETYEKLMNLNPSKIYDDE
;
A
#
# COMPACT_ATOMS: atom_id res chain seq x y z
N MET A 1 11.81 0.93 32.25
CA MET A 1 12.61 1.53 31.17
C MET A 1 12.00 1.08 29.88
N GLU A 2 11.39 2.00 29.15
CA GLU A 2 10.99 1.74 27.78
C GLU A 2 12.27 1.47 26.99
N ASN A 3 12.37 0.31 26.32
CA ASN A 3 13.56 -0.02 25.56
C ASN A 3 13.53 0.90 24.33
N HIS A 4 14.26 2.02 24.36
CA HIS A 4 14.32 3.00 23.26
C HIS A 4 14.55 2.33 21.89
N ASN A 5 15.28 1.21 21.86
CA ASN A 5 15.48 0.40 20.68
C ASN A 5 14.17 -0.19 20.12
N TYR A 6 13.24 -0.63 20.97
CA TYR A 6 11.93 -1.14 20.54
C TYR A 6 11.05 -0.04 19.94
N LYS A 7 10.98 1.15 20.56
CA LYS A 7 10.20 2.29 20.04
C LYS A 7 10.70 2.70 18.65
N SER A 8 12.01 2.95 18.51
CA SER A 8 12.60 3.33 17.22
C SER A 8 12.48 2.24 16.15
N ASN A 9 12.58 0.95 16.53
CA ASN A 9 12.35 -0.13 15.57
C ASN A 9 10.89 -0.23 15.15
N LEU A 10 9.94 0.03 16.05
CA LEU A 10 8.52 0.07 15.71
C LEU A 10 8.21 1.20 14.73
N GLU A 11 8.75 2.40 14.95
CA GLU A 11 8.65 3.53 14.03
C GLU A 11 9.24 3.19 12.64
N LEU A 12 10.40 2.53 12.61
CA LEU A 12 11.02 2.08 11.37
C LEU A 12 10.13 1.06 10.64
N VAL A 13 9.54 0.11 11.36
CA VAL A 13 8.61 -0.87 10.78
C VAL A 13 7.39 -0.17 10.18
N LEU A 14 6.79 0.80 10.87
CA LEU A 14 5.64 1.55 10.36
C LEU A 14 5.98 2.31 9.08
N LYS A 15 7.13 3.00 9.03
CA LYS A 15 7.63 3.66 7.81
C LYS A 15 7.86 2.67 6.66
N ASN A 16 8.36 1.47 6.97
CA ASN A 16 8.55 0.44 5.97
C ASN A 16 7.22 -0.12 5.46
N LEU A 17 6.21 -0.27 6.32
CA LEU A 17 4.87 -0.68 5.91
C LEU A 17 4.22 0.37 4.99
N GLU A 18 4.34 1.66 5.29
CA GLU A 18 3.90 2.75 4.39
C GLU A 18 4.59 2.68 3.03
N LYS A 19 5.91 2.46 3.01
CA LYS A 19 6.64 2.31 1.75
C LYS A 19 6.14 1.09 0.95
N GLN A 20 5.94 -0.04 1.63
CA GLN A 20 5.43 -1.27 1.02
C GLN A 20 4.02 -1.08 0.46
N HIS A 21 3.15 -0.34 1.16
CA HIS A 21 1.83 0.01 0.67
C HIS A 21 1.90 0.73 -0.69
N GLN A 22 2.79 1.72 -0.83
CA GLN A 22 2.98 2.43 -2.11
C GLN A 22 3.50 1.50 -3.22
N GLU A 23 4.49 0.65 -2.92
CA GLU A 23 5.01 -0.30 -3.92
C GLU A 23 3.98 -1.36 -4.32
N LEU A 24 3.12 -1.80 -3.40
CA LEU A 24 2.00 -2.71 -3.70
C LEU A 24 0.98 -2.06 -4.63
N ILE A 25 0.62 -0.79 -4.39
CA ILE A 25 -0.28 -0.03 -5.28
C ILE A 25 0.31 0.03 -6.70
N TYR A 26 1.58 0.39 -6.84
CA TYR A 26 2.23 0.41 -8.16
C TYR A 26 2.27 -0.96 -8.83
N GLY A 27 2.52 -2.01 -8.05
CA GLY A 27 2.49 -3.39 -8.55
C GLY A 27 1.11 -3.79 -9.07
N ILE A 28 0.05 -3.48 -8.33
CA ILE A 28 -1.35 -3.74 -8.71
C ILE A 28 -1.69 -3.00 -10.00
N ILE A 29 -1.39 -1.70 -10.08
CA ILE A 29 -1.68 -0.87 -11.26
C ILE A 29 -0.96 -1.43 -12.48
N ASN A 30 0.35 -1.63 -12.39
CA ASN A 30 1.14 -2.09 -13.53
C ASN A 30 0.69 -3.47 -14.01
N LEU A 31 0.37 -4.39 -13.09
CA LEU A 31 -0.08 -5.73 -13.46
C LEU A 31 -1.49 -5.71 -14.05
N GLY A 32 -2.40 -4.95 -13.45
CA GLY A 32 -3.75 -4.81 -13.97
C GLY A 32 -3.79 -4.16 -15.34
N LEU A 33 -2.99 -3.10 -15.57
CA LEU A 33 -2.82 -2.47 -16.88
C LEU A 33 -2.17 -3.40 -17.90
N ALA A 34 -1.18 -4.20 -17.52
CA ALA A 34 -0.60 -5.19 -18.43
C ALA A 34 -1.56 -6.36 -18.77
N GLY A 35 -2.63 -6.53 -17.99
CA GLY A 35 -3.57 -7.63 -18.10
C GLY A 35 -4.98 -7.16 -18.44
N GLU A 36 -5.90 -7.33 -17.49
CA GLU A 36 -7.34 -7.07 -17.67
C GLU A 36 -7.64 -5.66 -18.21
N PHE A 37 -6.85 -4.66 -17.81
CA PHE A 37 -7.05 -3.26 -18.14
C PHE A 37 -6.10 -2.74 -19.23
N HIS A 38 -5.56 -3.60 -20.10
CA HIS A 38 -4.66 -3.18 -21.19
C HIS A 38 -5.25 -2.10 -22.12
N GLU A 39 -6.56 -2.10 -22.34
CA GLU A 39 -7.22 -1.05 -23.14
C GLU A 39 -7.07 0.34 -22.50
N ILE A 40 -6.93 0.41 -21.17
CA ILE A 40 -6.68 1.64 -20.44
C ILE A 40 -5.23 2.09 -20.65
N ASP A 41 -4.27 1.17 -20.64
CA ASP A 41 -2.85 1.46 -20.93
C ASP A 41 -2.66 2.00 -22.35
N GLU A 42 -3.35 1.40 -23.32
CA GLU A 42 -3.31 1.81 -24.74
C GLU A 42 -4.00 3.16 -25.01
N ALA A 43 -4.86 3.63 -24.11
CA ALA A 43 -5.62 4.86 -24.26
C ALA A 43 -4.87 6.12 -23.79
N PHE A 44 -3.79 5.97 -23.01
CA PHE A 44 -3.02 7.11 -22.48
C PHE A 44 -1.80 7.43 -23.33
N GLU A 45 -1.57 8.72 -23.56
CA GLU A 45 -0.35 9.21 -24.20
C GLU A 45 0.72 9.57 -23.16
N VAL A 46 1.99 9.54 -23.59
CA VAL A 46 3.12 9.96 -22.74
C VAL A 46 2.92 11.42 -22.33
N GLY A 47 2.63 11.65 -21.04
CA GLY A 47 2.35 12.98 -20.49
C GLY A 47 0.96 13.11 -19.86
N ASP A 48 0.07 12.14 -20.11
CA ASP A 48 -1.21 12.07 -19.41
C ASP A 48 -1.02 11.75 -17.93
N THR A 49 -1.84 12.39 -17.10
CA THR A 49 -1.92 12.10 -15.67
C THR A 49 -3.22 11.37 -15.42
N PHE A 50 -3.12 10.13 -14.94
CA PHE A 50 -4.29 9.37 -14.52
C PHE A 50 -4.19 9.06 -13.03
N GLU A 51 -5.26 9.34 -12.31
CA GLU A 51 -5.37 9.03 -10.89
C GLU A 51 -5.99 7.64 -10.76
N PHE A 52 -5.15 6.64 -10.51
CA PHE A 52 -5.60 5.28 -10.25
C PHE A 52 -6.18 5.19 -8.85
N SER A 53 -7.46 4.82 -8.73
CA SER A 53 -7.98 4.28 -7.47
C SER A 53 -7.70 2.79 -7.43
N VAL A 54 -7.14 2.31 -6.32
CA VAL A 54 -6.87 0.87 -6.15
C VAL A 54 -8.17 0.04 -6.15
N GLU A 55 -9.29 0.68 -5.81
CA GLU A 55 -10.65 0.11 -5.85
C GLU A 55 -11.06 -0.34 -7.25
N MET A 56 -10.46 0.22 -8.30
CA MET A 56 -10.71 -0.21 -9.69
C MET A 56 -10.25 -1.65 -9.95
N PHE A 57 -9.31 -2.15 -9.14
CA PHE A 57 -8.76 -3.50 -9.24
C PHE A 57 -9.43 -4.48 -8.26
N GLU A 58 -10.38 -4.01 -7.45
CA GLU A 58 -11.15 -4.84 -6.53
C GLU A 58 -12.01 -5.84 -7.34
N ASN A 59 -11.90 -7.14 -7.03
CA ASN A 59 -12.58 -8.21 -7.76
C ASN A 59 -12.18 -8.31 -9.26
N SER A 60 -10.94 -7.96 -9.58
CA SER A 60 -10.35 -8.23 -10.90
C SER A 60 -10.54 -9.69 -11.33
N ASN A 61 -10.66 -9.95 -12.64
CA ASN A 61 -10.63 -11.31 -13.17
C ASN A 61 -9.22 -11.94 -13.13
N ASP A 62 -8.18 -11.14 -12.87
CA ASP A 62 -6.80 -11.61 -12.70
C ASP A 62 -6.55 -12.03 -11.24
N ILE A 63 -6.31 -13.33 -11.05
CA ILE A 63 -6.00 -13.91 -9.75
C ILE A 63 -4.76 -13.29 -9.09
N ASN A 64 -3.77 -12.86 -9.88
CA ASN A 64 -2.54 -12.28 -9.35
C ASN A 64 -2.80 -10.86 -8.82
N VAL A 65 -3.64 -10.09 -9.52
CA VAL A 65 -4.10 -8.76 -9.07
C VAL A 65 -4.87 -8.89 -7.76
N ASN A 66 -5.80 -9.84 -7.67
CA ASN A 66 -6.54 -10.10 -6.43
C ASN A 66 -5.61 -10.48 -5.26
N LEU A 67 -4.60 -11.34 -5.48
CA LEU A 67 -3.65 -11.71 -4.43
C LEU A 67 -2.82 -10.51 -3.93
N LEU A 68 -2.45 -9.59 -4.82
CA LEU A 68 -1.76 -8.36 -4.44
C LEU A 68 -2.69 -7.40 -3.69
N PHE A 69 -3.95 -7.31 -4.10
CA PHE A 69 -4.97 -6.52 -3.43
C PHE A 69 -5.22 -7.02 -2.00
N GLU A 70 -5.39 -8.33 -1.81
CA GLU A 70 -5.52 -8.94 -0.47
C GLU A 70 -4.29 -8.67 0.41
N LEU A 71 -3.09 -8.65 -0.17
CA LEU A 71 -1.86 -8.31 0.56
C LEU A 71 -1.84 -6.83 0.95
N LEU A 72 -2.30 -5.94 0.08
CA LEU A 72 -2.44 -4.51 0.35
C LEU A 72 -3.39 -4.26 1.52
N GLU A 73 -4.57 -4.89 1.52
CA GLU A 73 -5.54 -4.77 2.62
C GLU A 73 -4.92 -5.22 3.95
N LYS A 74 -4.27 -6.39 3.97
CA LYS A 74 -3.59 -6.91 5.17
C LYS A 74 -2.44 -6.00 5.63
N ASN A 75 -1.73 -5.36 4.70
CA ASN A 75 -0.67 -4.40 5.01
C ASN A 75 -1.26 -3.17 5.73
N ILE A 76 -2.32 -2.59 5.18
CA ILE A 76 -3.05 -1.45 5.77
C ILE A 76 -3.59 -1.81 7.15
N GLU A 77 -4.34 -2.91 7.26
CA GLU A 77 -4.88 -3.37 8.54
C GLU A 77 -3.79 -3.56 9.59
N THR A 78 -2.64 -4.12 9.19
CA THR A 78 -1.52 -4.35 10.11
C THR A 78 -0.91 -3.03 10.56
N TYR A 79 -0.70 -2.09 9.65
CA TYR A 79 -0.24 -0.75 9.96
C TYR A 79 -1.18 -0.05 10.95
N GLU A 80 -2.48 -0.04 10.67
CA GLU A 80 -3.49 0.57 11.53
C GLU A 80 -3.56 -0.08 12.91
N LYS A 81 -3.51 -1.41 12.98
CA LYS A 81 -3.45 -2.15 14.25
C LYS A 81 -2.21 -1.76 15.05
N LEU A 82 -1.04 -1.64 14.41
CA LEU A 82 0.20 -1.22 15.07
C LEU A 82 0.11 0.23 15.56
N MET A 83 -0.44 1.15 14.78
CA MET A 83 -0.68 2.55 15.18
C MET A 83 -1.62 2.64 16.38
N ASN A 84 -2.77 1.96 16.31
CA ASN A 84 -3.82 2.01 17.34
C ASN A 84 -3.39 1.37 18.66
N LEU A 85 -2.50 0.37 18.62
CA LEU A 85 -1.93 -0.24 19.83
C LEU A 85 -0.84 0.61 20.48
N ASN A 86 -0.28 1.60 19.76
CA ASN A 86 0.85 2.41 20.21
C ASN A 86 0.58 3.93 20.10
N PRO A 87 -0.57 4.44 20.60
CA PRO A 87 -1.04 5.79 20.32
C PRO A 87 -0.15 6.90 20.90
N SER A 88 0.67 6.60 21.93
CA SER A 88 1.53 7.56 22.63
C SER A 88 3.02 7.46 22.30
N LYS A 89 3.40 6.74 21.23
CA LYS A 89 4.81 6.45 20.91
C LYS A 89 5.26 6.84 19.50
N ILE A 90 4.43 7.47 18.68
CA ILE A 90 4.77 7.67 17.26
C ILE A 90 4.77 9.16 16.87
N TYR A 91 4.12 9.99 17.68
CA TYR A 91 4.26 11.45 17.64
C TYR A 91 4.78 11.88 19.01
N ASP A 92 6.04 12.32 19.06
CA ASP A 92 6.46 13.17 20.16
C ASP A 92 5.69 14.49 19.96
N ASP A 93 4.71 14.75 20.83
CA ASP A 93 4.22 16.11 21.02
C ASP A 93 5.43 16.98 21.43
N GLU A 94 5.62 18.09 20.73
CA GLU A 94 6.66 19.10 20.99
C GLU A 94 6.80 19.51 22.47
#